data_AF-A0A378QL27-F1
#
_entry.id   AF-A0A378QL27-F1
#
_cell.length_a   1.000
_cell.length_b   1.000
_cell.length_c   1.000
_cell.angle_alpha   90.00
_cell.angle_beta   90.00
_cell.angle_gamma   90.00
#
_symmetry.space_group_name_H-M   'P 1'
#
loop_
_entity.id
_entity.type
_entity.pdbx_description
1 polymer ?
#
loop_
_entity_poly.entity_id
_entity_poly.type
_entity_poly.pdbx_seq_one_letter_code
_entity_poly.pdbx_strand_id
1 'polypeptide(L)'
;MVQQDDTLTLIAHFAKANPLADYVNGADVMILFYGEQGYITPNWYPSKHVHHRHVPTWNYEVVQVRGRASVFDDVKGLMRAVGTLTNIHESTQDTPWKMKDAPADYLAEEIQGILGLTIDVGEMIGKFKLSQNREQGDFDSVVQGLTDSGQMGLAEAVARTRG
;
A
#
# COMPACT_ATOMS: atom_id res chain seq x y z
N MET A 1 -1.48 4.55 8.93
CA MET A 1 -2.21 3.71 9.92
C MET A 1 -1.82 4.21 11.29
N VAL A 2 -2.79 4.42 12.17
CA VAL A 2 -2.55 4.84 13.55
C VAL A 2 -3.26 3.84 14.45
N GLN A 3 -2.55 3.38 15.48
CA GLN A 3 -3.13 2.53 16.52
C GLN A 3 -3.41 3.41 17.74
N GLN A 4 -4.65 3.36 18.21
CA GLN A 4 -5.04 3.98 19.47
C GLN A 4 -5.82 2.91 20.26
N ASP A 5 -5.31 2.57 21.43
CA ASP A 5 -5.74 1.39 22.20
C ASP A 5 -5.66 0.09 21.35
N ASP A 6 -6.65 -0.80 21.46
CA ASP A 6 -6.77 -2.03 20.65
C ASP A 6 -7.44 -1.81 19.28
N THR A 7 -7.76 -0.56 18.94
CA THR A 7 -8.38 -0.19 17.67
C THR A 7 -7.36 0.30 16.65
N LEU A 8 -7.42 -0.32 15.47
CA LEU A 8 -6.59 0.02 14.33
C LEU A 8 -7.38 0.91 13.37
N THR A 9 -6.88 2.11 13.10
CA THR A 9 -7.56 3.08 12.24
C THR A 9 -6.65 3.54 11.10
N LEU A 10 -7.17 3.52 9.87
CA LEU A 10 -6.54 4.22 8.74
C LEU A 10 -7.01 5.68 8.74
N ILE A 11 -6.08 6.60 8.46
CA ILE A 11 -6.37 8.03 8.36
C ILE A 11 -5.94 8.49 6.97
N ALA A 12 -6.80 9.25 6.32
CA ALA A 12 -6.56 9.90 5.04
C ALA A 12 -7.32 11.23 4.98
N HIS A 13 -7.12 11.97 3.90
CA HIS A 13 -7.98 13.09 3.53
C HIS A 13 -8.16 13.09 2.01
N PHE A 14 -9.18 13.78 1.53
CA PHE A 14 -9.41 13.99 0.12
C PHE A 14 -9.96 15.40 -0.13
N ALA A 15 -9.82 15.90 -1.35
CA ALA A 15 -10.37 17.20 -1.73
C ALA A 15 -11.89 17.21 -1.53
N LYS A 16 -12.42 18.30 -0.97
CA LYS A 16 -13.85 18.43 -0.65
C LYS A 16 -14.77 18.27 -1.87
N ALA A 17 -14.26 18.60 -3.06
CA ALA A 17 -14.98 18.42 -4.33
C ALA A 17 -15.01 16.97 -4.86
N ASN A 18 -14.34 16.02 -4.20
CA ASN A 18 -14.32 14.62 -4.62
C ASN A 18 -15.67 13.95 -4.31
N PRO A 19 -16.41 13.43 -5.32
CA PRO A 19 -17.70 12.77 -5.11
C PRO A 19 -17.64 11.55 -4.19
N LEU A 20 -16.46 10.96 -3.98
CA LEU A 20 -16.27 9.84 -3.05
C LEU A 20 -16.83 10.15 -1.66
N ALA A 21 -16.77 11.42 -1.23
CA ALA A 21 -17.32 11.89 0.05
C ALA A 21 -18.77 11.46 0.27
N ASP A 22 -19.58 11.52 -0.79
CA ASP A 22 -21.02 11.26 -0.75
C ASP A 22 -21.34 9.76 -0.58
N TYR A 23 -20.37 8.89 -0.87
CA TYR A 23 -20.56 7.44 -0.89
C TYR A 23 -19.93 6.72 0.30
N VAL A 24 -18.89 7.29 0.92
CA VAL A 24 -18.08 6.56 1.90
C VAL A 24 -18.45 6.83 3.35
N ASN A 25 -19.11 7.94 3.67
CA ASN A 25 -19.42 8.24 5.07
C ASN A 25 -20.40 7.22 5.67
N GLY A 26 -19.95 6.48 6.67
CA GLY A 26 -20.71 5.40 7.30
C GLY A 26 -20.82 4.13 6.46
N ALA A 27 -20.08 4.00 5.35
CA ALA A 27 -20.08 2.81 4.51
C ALA A 27 -19.05 1.77 4.98
N ASP A 28 -19.32 0.50 4.69
CA ASP A 28 -18.29 -0.54 4.77
C ASP A 28 -17.43 -0.47 3.50
N VAL A 29 -16.14 -0.25 3.67
CA VAL A 29 -15.18 0.00 2.59
C VAL A 29 -14.09 -1.05 2.54
N MET A 30 -13.43 -1.14 1.39
CA MET A 30 -12.27 -1.99 1.16
C MET A 30 -11.11 -1.15 0.61
N ILE A 31 -9.98 -1.16 1.31
CA ILE A 31 -8.74 -0.50 0.90
C ILE A 31 -7.75 -1.57 0.45
N LEU A 32 -7.14 -1.35 -0.72
CA LEU A 32 -6.13 -2.24 -1.29
C LEU A 32 -4.77 -1.54 -1.23
N PHE A 33 -3.83 -2.18 -0.54
CA PHE A 33 -2.42 -1.84 -0.55
C PHE A 33 -1.70 -2.82 -1.47
N TYR A 34 -1.14 -2.32 -2.56
CA TYR A 34 -0.40 -3.12 -3.52
C TYR A 34 1.09 -3.10 -3.19
N GLY A 35 1.72 -4.26 -3.18
CA GLY A 35 3.18 -4.40 -3.17
C GLY A 35 3.72 -4.75 -4.55
N GLU A 36 4.82 -5.48 -4.59
CA GLU A 36 5.48 -5.87 -5.83
C GLU A 36 4.62 -6.85 -6.65
N GLN A 37 4.66 -6.72 -7.98
CA GLN A 37 3.92 -7.60 -8.87
C GLN A 37 4.53 -7.67 -10.26
N GLY A 38 4.30 -8.77 -10.98
CA GLY A 38 4.82 -8.93 -12.34
C GLY A 38 4.54 -10.28 -12.98
N TYR A 39 4.67 -10.30 -14.30
CA TYR A 39 4.53 -11.51 -15.11
C TYR A 39 5.73 -12.43 -14.94
N ILE A 40 5.47 -13.72 -14.75
CA ILE A 40 6.49 -14.77 -14.72
C ILE A 40 6.33 -15.65 -15.96
N THR A 41 7.30 -15.56 -16.85
CA THR A 41 7.35 -16.40 -18.05
C THR A 41 7.80 -17.82 -17.67
N PRO A 42 7.14 -18.86 -18.19
CA PRO A 42 7.56 -20.23 -17.92
C PRO A 42 8.88 -20.57 -18.62
N ASN A 43 9.38 -19.72 -19.51
CA ASN A 43 10.67 -19.91 -20.19
C ASN A 43 11.87 -19.75 -19.25
N TRP A 44 11.70 -19.12 -18.09
CA TRP A 44 12.75 -19.04 -17.08
C TRP A 44 12.97 -20.36 -16.35
N TYR A 45 11.96 -21.22 -16.25
CA TYR A 45 12.06 -22.48 -15.51
C TYR A 45 12.94 -23.48 -16.27
N PRO A 46 14.08 -23.94 -15.71
CA PRO A 46 14.85 -25.01 -16.32
C PRO A 46 14.01 -26.28 -16.53
N SER A 47 13.17 -26.63 -15.57
CA SER A 47 12.32 -27.84 -15.64
C SER A 47 11.28 -27.77 -16.77
N LYS A 48 10.84 -26.57 -17.18
CA LYS A 48 9.94 -26.39 -18.34
C LYS A 48 10.56 -26.94 -19.62
N HIS A 49 11.86 -26.83 -19.80
CA HIS A 49 12.54 -27.34 -21.00
C HIS A 49 12.76 -28.85 -20.95
N VAL A 50 12.52 -29.49 -19.80
CA VAL A 50 12.59 -30.95 -19.63
C VAL A 50 11.25 -31.60 -19.91
N HIS A 51 10.18 -31.14 -19.25
CA HIS A 51 8.89 -31.83 -19.28
C HIS A 51 7.75 -31.01 -19.90
N HIS A 52 7.94 -29.72 -20.20
CA HIS A 52 6.93 -28.82 -20.80
C HIS A 52 5.62 -28.70 -20.00
N ARG A 53 5.67 -28.86 -18.67
CA ARG A 53 4.49 -28.80 -17.77
C ARG A 53 4.47 -27.53 -16.91
N HIS A 54 4.70 -26.39 -17.55
CA HIS A 54 4.57 -25.08 -16.91
C HIS A 54 3.73 -24.15 -17.74
N VAL A 55 2.98 -23.30 -17.03
CA VAL A 55 2.17 -22.23 -17.60
C VAL A 55 2.65 -20.89 -17.06
N PRO A 56 2.43 -19.80 -17.80
CA PRO A 56 2.70 -18.47 -17.28
C PRO A 56 1.83 -18.14 -16.07
N THR A 57 2.32 -17.22 -15.24
CA THR A 57 1.60 -16.74 -14.07
C THR A 57 1.94 -15.29 -13.78
N TRP A 58 1.15 -14.67 -12.89
CA TRP A 58 1.48 -13.38 -12.27
C TRP A 58 1.92 -13.64 -10.82
N ASN A 59 3.04 -13.03 -10.42
CA ASN A 59 3.40 -12.89 -9.02
C ASN A 59 2.89 -11.55 -8.51
N TYR A 60 2.43 -11.49 -7.26
CA TYR A 60 1.95 -10.25 -6.63
C TYR A 60 1.91 -10.33 -5.10
N GLU A 61 1.98 -9.15 -4.49
CA GLU A 61 1.70 -8.90 -3.08
C GLU A 61 0.53 -7.91 -2.96
N VAL A 62 -0.47 -8.23 -2.14
CA VAL A 62 -1.58 -7.32 -1.83
C VAL A 62 -2.05 -7.50 -0.41
N VAL A 63 -2.36 -6.40 0.26
CA VAL A 63 -3.08 -6.38 1.54
C VAL A 63 -4.42 -5.71 1.31
N GLN A 64 -5.48 -6.42 1.65
CA GLN A 64 -6.83 -5.93 1.64
C GLN A 64 -7.26 -5.61 3.07
N VAL A 65 -7.71 -4.38 3.30
CA VAL A 65 -8.26 -3.93 4.58
C VAL A 65 -9.73 -3.63 4.40
N ARG A 66 -10.58 -4.26 5.21
CA ARG A 66 -12.02 -3.96 5.28
C ARG A 66 -12.33 -3.24 6.59
N GLY A 67 -13.19 -2.24 6.53
CA GLY A 67 -13.54 -1.45 7.69
C GLY A 67 -14.70 -0.49 7.47
N ARG A 68 -15.11 0.19 8.54
CA ARG A 68 -16.17 1.19 8.52
C ARG A 68 -15.56 2.57 8.31
N ALA A 69 -15.96 3.28 7.26
CA ALA A 69 -15.46 4.62 6.96
C ALA A 69 -16.27 5.71 7.69
N SER A 70 -15.58 6.76 8.16
CA SER A 70 -16.19 7.98 8.70
C SER A 70 -15.53 9.21 8.07
N VAL A 71 -16.35 10.15 7.59
CA VAL A 71 -15.88 11.43 7.04
C VAL A 71 -16.07 12.52 8.08
N PHE A 72 -15.09 13.41 8.22
CA PHE A 72 -15.11 14.52 9.16
C PHE A 72 -14.53 15.80 8.53
N ASP A 73 -14.95 16.96 9.02
CA ASP A 73 -14.55 18.26 8.50
C ASP A 73 -14.14 19.27 9.60
N ASP A 74 -14.04 18.82 10.85
CA ASP A 74 -13.62 19.69 11.94
C ASP A 74 -12.14 20.07 11.80
N VAL A 75 -11.85 21.37 11.88
CA VAL A 75 -10.50 21.92 11.64
C VAL A 75 -9.44 21.27 12.54
N LYS A 76 -9.79 20.97 13.80
CA LYS A 76 -8.86 20.37 14.75
C LYS A 76 -8.48 18.93 14.34
N GLY A 77 -9.48 18.14 13.94
CA GLY A 77 -9.31 16.79 13.41
C GLY A 77 -8.49 16.80 12.12
N LEU A 78 -8.80 17.71 11.19
CA LEU A 78 -8.07 17.84 9.93
C LEU A 78 -6.60 18.20 10.16
N MET A 79 -6.32 19.19 11.01
CA MET A 79 -4.96 19.58 11.38
C MET A 79 -4.18 18.42 12.01
N ARG A 80 -4.84 17.62 12.86
CA ARG A 80 -4.23 16.41 13.44
C ARG A 80 -3.94 15.35 12.39
N ALA A 81 -4.88 15.09 11.48
CA ALA A 81 -4.73 14.11 10.42
C ALA A 81 -3.57 14.49 9.48
N VAL A 82 -3.56 15.72 8.98
CA VAL A 82 -2.49 16.24 8.13
C VAL A 82 -1.16 16.21 8.88
N GLY A 83 -1.08 16.74 10.11
CA GLY A 83 0.15 16.70 10.90
C GLY A 83 0.68 15.28 11.14
N THR A 84 -0.21 14.31 11.37
CA THR A 84 0.19 12.90 11.52
C THR A 84 0.76 12.33 10.22
N LEU A 85 0.10 12.59 9.10
CA LEU A 85 0.56 12.15 7.78
C LEU A 85 1.87 12.81 7.38
N THR A 86 2.03 14.12 7.62
CA THR A 86 3.28 14.86 7.43
C THR A 86 4.40 14.20 8.24
N ASN A 87 4.21 13.96 9.54
CA ASN A 87 5.23 13.34 10.37
C ASN A 87 5.66 11.97 9.85
N ILE A 88 4.71 11.15 9.35
CA ILE A 88 5.03 9.83 8.77
C ILE A 88 5.91 9.99 7.53
N HIS A 89 5.52 10.84 6.58
CA HIS A 89 6.20 10.95 5.28
C HIS A 89 7.51 11.75 5.34
N GLU A 90 7.60 12.71 6.26
CA GLU A 90 8.80 13.55 6.43
C GLU A 90 9.84 12.91 7.37
N SER A 91 9.50 11.82 8.06
CA SER A 91 10.38 11.18 9.07
C SER A 91 11.72 10.68 8.54
N THR A 92 11.80 10.39 7.24
CA THR A 92 13.02 9.86 6.59
C THR A 92 13.80 10.93 5.83
N GLN A 93 13.34 12.18 5.81
CA GLN A 93 14.00 13.26 5.09
C GLN A 93 15.17 13.82 5.90
N ASP A 94 16.27 14.18 5.22
CA ASP A 94 17.42 14.83 5.85
C ASP A 94 17.03 16.18 6.50
N THR A 95 16.09 16.89 5.87
CA THR A 95 15.50 18.13 6.40
C THR A 95 13.97 18.05 6.35
N PRO A 96 13.34 17.52 7.40
CA PRO A 96 11.88 17.32 7.44
C PRO A 96 11.12 18.63 7.39
N TRP A 97 10.16 18.75 6.47
CA TRP A 97 9.19 19.85 6.46
C TRP A 97 8.22 19.74 7.63
N LYS A 98 7.85 20.88 8.22
CA LYS A 98 6.91 20.94 9.34
C LYS A 98 5.73 21.83 8.98
N MET A 99 4.56 21.50 9.50
CA MET A 99 3.33 22.29 9.32
C MET A 99 3.52 23.78 9.67
N LYS A 100 4.35 24.09 10.66
CA LYS A 100 4.66 25.47 11.09
C LYS A 100 5.56 26.25 10.13
N ASP A 101 6.14 25.59 9.13
CA ASP A 101 6.97 26.22 8.11
C ASP A 101 6.09 26.91 7.04
N ALA A 102 4.79 26.57 6.97
CA ALA A 102 3.80 27.31 6.20
C ALA A 102 3.21 28.49 7.01
N PRO A 103 2.88 29.62 6.35
CA PRO A 103 2.07 30.68 6.96
C PRO A 103 0.74 30.15 7.48
N ALA A 104 0.31 30.63 8.65
CA ALA A 104 -0.86 30.09 9.35
C ALA A 104 -2.18 30.36 8.60
N ASP A 105 -2.28 31.50 7.92
CA ASP A 105 -3.41 31.86 7.06
C ASP A 105 -3.48 30.96 5.82
N TYR A 106 -2.34 30.74 5.16
CA TYR A 106 -2.25 29.83 4.02
C TYR A 106 -2.64 28.40 4.38
N LEU A 107 -2.09 27.88 5.49
CA LEU A 107 -2.43 26.54 5.95
C LEU A 107 -3.92 26.42 6.32
N ALA A 108 -4.51 27.45 6.93
CA ALA A 108 -5.93 27.45 7.25
C ALA A 108 -6.81 27.41 5.98
N GLU A 109 -6.41 28.10 4.91
CA GLU A 109 -7.10 28.06 3.61
C GLU A 109 -7.04 26.65 2.98
N GLU A 110 -5.86 26.03 2.93
CA GLU A 110 -5.69 24.68 2.37
C GLU A 110 -6.52 23.63 3.14
N ILE A 111 -6.60 23.75 4.47
CA ILE A 111 -7.42 22.86 5.31
C ILE A 111 -8.91 22.97 4.99
N GLN A 112 -9.42 24.14 4.60
CA GLN A 112 -10.83 24.29 4.19
C GLN A 112 -11.16 23.56 2.88
N GLY A 113 -10.13 23.24 2.07
CA GLY A 113 -10.27 22.56 0.79
C GLY A 113 -10.41 21.03 0.89
N ILE A 114 -10.29 20.45 2.09
CA ILE A 114 -10.26 18.99 2.28
C ILE A 114 -11.34 18.49 3.23
N LEU A 115 -11.61 17.19 3.14
CA LEU A 115 -12.36 16.39 4.10
C LEU A 115 -11.46 15.27 4.64
N GLY A 116 -11.59 14.99 5.91
CA GLY A 116 -10.88 13.92 6.59
C GLY A 116 -11.62 12.60 6.46
N LEU A 117 -10.86 11.51 6.44
CA LEU A 117 -11.37 10.15 6.36
C LEU A 117 -10.69 9.30 7.43
N THR A 118 -11.49 8.63 8.25
CA THR A 118 -11.03 7.50 9.06
C THR A 118 -11.67 6.21 8.58
N ILE A 119 -10.95 5.09 8.77
CA ILE A 119 -11.48 3.75 8.54
C ILE A 119 -11.14 2.90 9.75
N ASP A 120 -12.15 2.50 10.49
CA ASP A 120 -11.99 1.57 11.60
C ASP A 120 -11.84 0.16 11.03
N VAL A 121 -10.64 -0.41 11.19
CA VAL A 121 -10.27 -1.67 10.56
C VAL A 121 -10.97 -2.82 11.27
N GLY A 122 -11.80 -3.55 10.53
CA GLY A 122 -12.46 -4.77 11.00
C GLY A 122 -11.73 -6.05 10.58
N GLU A 123 -11.16 -6.08 9.37
CA GLU A 123 -10.46 -7.25 8.84
C GLU A 123 -9.27 -6.82 7.96
N MET A 124 -8.17 -7.58 8.04
CA MET A 124 -7.02 -7.44 7.16
C MET A 124 -6.64 -8.80 6.59
N ILE A 125 -6.55 -8.90 5.26
CA ILE A 125 -6.15 -10.11 4.54
C ILE A 125 -4.96 -9.81 3.64
N GLY A 126 -3.84 -10.48 3.87
CA GLY A 126 -2.70 -10.49 2.95
C GLY A 126 -2.76 -11.64 1.95
N LYS A 127 -2.38 -11.39 0.70
CA LYS A 127 -2.18 -12.41 -0.33
C LYS A 127 -0.84 -12.20 -1.02
N PHE A 128 -0.03 -13.25 -1.02
CA PHE A 128 1.33 -13.27 -1.58
C PHE A 128 1.47 -14.49 -2.49
N LYS A 129 1.55 -14.24 -3.79
CA LYS A 129 1.85 -15.27 -4.79
C LYS A 129 3.18 -14.90 -5.41
N LEU A 130 4.24 -15.54 -4.97
CA LEU A 130 5.62 -15.16 -5.25
C LEU A 130 6.46 -16.37 -5.66
N SER A 131 5.84 -17.32 -6.38
CA SER A 131 6.52 -18.54 -6.86
C SER A 131 7.16 -19.40 -5.75
N GLN A 132 6.72 -19.24 -4.50
CA GLN A 132 7.26 -19.91 -3.31
C GLN A 132 7.08 -21.43 -3.31
N ASN A 133 6.33 -21.99 -4.26
CA ASN A 133 6.05 -23.41 -4.41
C ASN A 133 6.89 -24.10 -5.51
N ARG A 134 7.84 -23.41 -6.14
CA ARG A 134 8.68 -23.96 -7.23
C ARG A 134 9.82 -24.84 -6.72
N GLU A 135 10.33 -25.74 -7.55
CA GLU A 135 11.58 -26.43 -7.22
C GLU A 135 12.74 -25.43 -7.14
N GLN A 136 13.84 -25.78 -6.45
CA GLN A 136 14.93 -24.83 -6.17
C GLN A 136 15.48 -24.19 -7.45
N GLY A 137 15.80 -24.98 -8.48
CA GLY A 137 16.35 -24.44 -9.73
C GLY A 137 15.38 -23.53 -10.49
N ASP A 138 14.07 -23.81 -10.44
CA ASP A 138 13.05 -22.95 -11.04
C ASP A 138 12.88 -21.65 -10.24
N PHE A 139 12.92 -21.74 -8.91
CA PHE A 139 12.83 -20.59 -8.01
C PHE A 139 14.00 -19.64 -8.23
N ASP A 140 15.24 -20.14 -8.21
CA ASP A 140 16.45 -19.34 -8.41
C ASP A 140 16.45 -18.67 -9.79
N SER A 141 15.98 -19.38 -10.82
CA SER A 141 15.86 -18.83 -12.18
C SER A 141 14.78 -17.75 -12.28
N VAL A 142 13.72 -17.79 -11.48
CA VAL A 142 12.75 -16.68 -11.39
C VAL A 142 13.39 -15.45 -10.79
N VAL A 143 14.12 -15.59 -9.68
CA VAL A 143 14.80 -14.44 -9.05
C VAL A 143 15.81 -13.82 -10.03
N GLN A 144 16.60 -14.65 -10.70
CA GLN A 144 17.54 -14.18 -11.71
C GLN A 144 16.84 -13.51 -12.91
N GLY A 145 15.80 -14.14 -13.47
CA GLY A 145 15.06 -13.58 -14.61
C GLY A 145 14.37 -12.25 -14.29
N LEU A 146 13.88 -12.08 -13.05
CA LEU A 146 13.36 -10.79 -12.56
C LEU A 146 14.46 -9.75 -12.43
N THR A 147 15.62 -10.13 -11.88
CA THR A 147 16.80 -9.26 -11.74
C THR A 147 17.28 -8.78 -13.11
N ASP A 148 17.45 -9.70 -14.06
CA ASP A 148 17.93 -9.42 -15.42
C ASP A 148 16.94 -8.56 -16.23
N SER A 149 15.65 -8.65 -15.90
CA SER A 149 14.61 -7.80 -16.50
C SER A 149 14.43 -6.45 -15.79
N GLY A 150 15.27 -6.13 -14.80
CA GLY A 150 15.23 -4.87 -14.04
C GLY A 150 14.11 -4.80 -13.00
N GLN A 151 13.39 -5.89 -12.74
CA GLN A 151 12.30 -5.97 -11.75
C GLN A 151 12.87 -6.29 -10.35
N MET A 152 13.79 -5.45 -9.87
CA MET A 152 14.54 -5.69 -8.62
C MET A 152 13.64 -5.85 -7.40
N GLY A 153 12.62 -5.00 -7.24
CA GLY A 153 11.69 -5.09 -6.11
C GLY A 153 10.97 -6.44 -6.04
N LEU A 154 10.45 -6.90 -7.18
CA LEU A 154 9.81 -8.22 -7.27
C LEU A 154 10.80 -9.37 -7.09
N ALA A 155 12.03 -9.25 -7.59
CA ALA A 155 13.08 -10.25 -7.37
C ALA A 155 13.37 -10.42 -5.88
N GLU A 156 13.54 -9.31 -5.16
CA GLU A 156 13.72 -9.30 -3.70
C GLU A 156 12.50 -9.87 -2.97
N ALA A 157 11.28 -9.50 -3.40
CA ALA A 157 10.05 -10.04 -2.82
C ALA A 157 9.96 -11.56 -2.95
N VAL A 158 10.27 -12.10 -4.13
CA VAL A 158 10.32 -13.56 -4.35
C VAL A 158 11.39 -14.20 -3.45
N ALA A 159 12.61 -13.66 -3.43
CA ALA A 159 13.73 -14.20 -2.65
C ALA A 159 13.41 -14.28 -1.14
N ARG A 160 12.73 -13.27 -0.58
CA ARG A 160 12.32 -13.24 0.84
C ARG A 160 11.39 -14.38 1.24
N THR A 161 10.72 -15.06 0.30
CA THR A 161 9.80 -16.17 0.65
C THR A 161 10.50 -17.47 1.04
N ARG A 162 11.82 -17.56 0.84
CA ARG A 162 12.65 -18.75 1.18
C ARG A 162 13.93 -18.42 1.94
N GLY A 163 14.13 -17.14 2.29
CA GLY A 163 15.24 -16.66 3.09
C GLY A 163 15.00 -16.76 4.59
#